data_AF-A0A2S4N5C1-F1
#
_entry.id   AF-A0A2S4N5C1-F1
#
_cell.length_a   1.000
_cell.length_b   1.000
_cell.length_c   1.000
_cell.angle_alpha   90.00
_cell.angle_beta   90.00
_cell.angle_gamma   90.00
#
_symmetry.space_group_name_H-M   'P 1'
#
loop_
_entity.id
_entity.type
_entity.pdbx_description
1 polymer ?
#
loop_
_entity_poly.entity_id
_entity_poly.type
_entity_poly.pdbx_seq_one_letter_code
_entity_poly.pdbx_strand_id
1 'polypeptide(L)'
;MARKFILKAAKSKNDFFLTEPDEFLFFYSPSIIDLRKTLRCITSKGYKIPGIQTFSKRIDAYNGHLILKNPFFKTTMYEIFEIKSDVNIKIKNRLDYTNSFGYSHNLKLIDSESIKHIFNFS
;
A
#
# COMPACT_ATOMS: atom_id res chain seq x y z
N MET A 1 -5.93 7.70 18.70
CA MET A 1 -6.40 6.58 17.84
C MET A 1 -5.31 6.22 16.84
N ALA A 2 -4.97 4.94 16.70
CA ALA A 2 -3.96 4.52 15.73
C ALA A 2 -4.56 4.52 14.31
N ARG A 3 -3.91 5.20 13.38
CA ARG A 3 -4.32 5.26 11.98
C ARG A 3 -3.98 3.95 11.26
N LYS A 4 -4.95 3.41 10.53
CA LYS A 4 -4.80 2.23 9.68
C LYS A 4 -4.79 2.66 8.22
N PHE A 5 -4.13 1.89 7.37
CA PHE A 5 -3.93 2.25 5.97
C PHE A 5 -4.20 1.06 5.05
N ILE A 6 -4.69 1.36 3.85
CA ILE A 6 -4.76 0.43 2.73
C ILE A 6 -3.97 1.04 1.59
N LEU A 7 -2.97 0.31 1.10
CA LEU A 7 -2.16 0.71 -0.03
C LEU A 7 -2.70 0.05 -1.30
N LYS A 8 -3.03 0.85 -2.31
CA LYS A 8 -3.36 0.37 -3.65
C LYS A 8 -2.10 0.43 -4.51
N ALA A 9 -1.73 -0.70 -5.09
CA ALA A 9 -0.57 -0.83 -5.97
C ALA A 9 -0.98 -1.51 -7.28
N ALA A 10 -0.48 -1.02 -8.40
CA ALA A 10 -0.68 -1.70 -9.68
C ALA A 10 0.07 -3.04 -9.70
N LYS A 11 -0.55 -4.07 -10.28
CA LYS A 11 0.12 -5.35 -10.53
C LYS A 11 1.26 -5.16 -11.52
N SER A 12 2.44 -5.65 -11.14
CA SER A 12 3.54 -5.84 -12.08
C SER A 12 3.33 -7.12 -12.88
N LYS A 13 3.88 -7.18 -14.10
CA LYS A 13 3.90 -8.41 -14.91
C LYS A 13 4.51 -9.59 -14.15
N ASN A 14 5.43 -9.36 -13.21
CA ASN A 14 6.08 -10.43 -12.44
C ASN A 14 5.29 -10.89 -11.19
N ASP A 15 4.09 -10.34 -10.93
CA ASP A 15 3.26 -10.69 -9.77
C ASP A 15 2.38 -11.94 -10.01
N PHE A 16 2.83 -12.86 -10.88
CA PHE A 16 2.12 -14.07 -11.33
C PHE A 16 1.64 -15.00 -10.19
N PHE A 17 2.21 -14.88 -8.99
CA PHE A 17 1.81 -15.66 -7.81
C PHE A 17 0.57 -15.11 -7.09
N LEU A 18 0.07 -13.93 -7.47
CA LEU A 18 -1.07 -13.27 -6.83
C LEU A 18 -2.30 -13.36 -7.75
N THR A 19 -3.13 -14.37 -7.52
CA THR A 19 -4.32 -14.75 -8.31
C THR A 19 -5.53 -13.79 -8.19
N GLU A 20 -5.30 -12.50 -7.93
CA GLU A 20 -6.38 -11.49 -8.00
C GLU A 20 -6.79 -11.20 -9.46
N PRO A 21 -8.08 -11.04 -9.78
CA PRO A 21 -8.52 -10.69 -11.14
C PRO A 21 -8.26 -9.22 -11.49
N ASP A 22 -8.21 -8.34 -10.50
CA ASP A 22 -8.11 -6.88 -10.70
C ASP A 22 -6.68 -6.40 -11.05
N GLU A 23 -6.57 -5.31 -11.81
CA GLU A 23 -5.30 -4.65 -12.18
C GLU A 23 -4.49 -4.16 -10.97
N PHE A 24 -5.13 -4.06 -9.80
CA PHE A 24 -4.56 -3.53 -8.58
C PHE A 24 -4.56 -4.57 -7.46
N LEU A 25 -3.53 -4.49 -6.62
CA LEU A 25 -3.41 -5.19 -5.35
C LEU A 25 -3.62 -4.22 -4.20
N PHE A 26 -4.30 -4.69 -3.16
CA PHE A 26 -4.57 -3.91 -1.96
C PHE A 26 -3.85 -4.52 -0.76
N PHE A 27 -3.03 -3.72 -0.09
CA PHE A 27 -2.27 -4.14 1.08
C PHE A 27 -2.74 -3.44 2.35
N TYR A 28 -3.12 -4.21 3.37
CA TYR A 28 -3.46 -3.71 4.69
C TYR A 28 -2.20 -3.37 5.49
N SER A 29 -2.18 -2.18 6.08
CA SER A 29 -1.13 -1.75 7.00
C SER A 29 -1.73 -1.17 8.29
N PRO A 30 -1.60 -1.85 9.45
CA PRO A 30 -2.18 -1.40 10.71
C PRO A 30 -1.46 -0.20 11.35
N SER A 31 -0.38 0.29 10.73
CA SER A 31 0.34 1.47 11.19
C SER A 31 1.13 2.11 10.05
N ILE A 32 1.57 3.35 10.25
CA ILE A 32 2.45 4.07 9.32
C ILE A 32 3.80 3.35 9.14
N ILE A 33 4.27 2.66 10.18
CA ILE A 33 5.52 1.87 10.14
C ILE A 33 5.33 0.66 9.22
N ASP A 34 4.20 -0.04 9.34
CA ASP A 34 3.86 -1.18 8.50
C ASP A 34 3.64 -0.77 7.04
N LEU A 35 2.98 0.38 6.82
CA LEU A 35 2.80 0.97 5.49
C LEU A 35 4.15 1.24 4.82
N ARG A 36 5.08 1.87 5.55
CA ARG A 36 6.43 2.13 5.05
C ARG A 36 7.18 0.83 4.71
N LYS A 37 7.06 -0.21 5.54
CA LYS A 37 7.71 -1.52 5.30
C LYS A 37 7.12 -2.20 4.06
N THR A 38 5.80 -2.17 3.90
CA THR A 38 5.07 -2.66 2.73
C THR A 38 5.56 -1.96 1.46
N LEU A 39 5.57 -0.62 1.45
CA LEU A 39 6.08 0.17 0.33
C LEU A 39 7.53 -0.16 -0.02
N ARG A 40 8.41 -0.27 0.98
CA ARG A 40 9.82 -0.65 0.75
C ARG A 40 9.98 -2.00 0.06
N CYS A 41 9.06 -2.93 0.29
CA CYS A 41 9.11 -4.25 -0.31
C CYS A 41 8.62 -4.22 -1.75
N ILE A 42 7.51 -3.53 -2.03
CA ILE A 42 6.86 -3.54 -3.34
C ILE A 42 7.38 -2.47 -4.32
N THR A 43 8.12 -1.47 -3.84
CA THR A 43 8.64 -0.38 -4.67
C THR A 43 9.83 -0.86 -5.52
N SER A 44 9.78 -0.56 -6.84
CA SER A 44 10.80 -0.97 -7.80
C SER A 44 12.18 -0.30 -7.60
N LYS A 45 13.21 -0.87 -8.24
CA LYS A 45 14.58 -0.33 -8.26
C LYS A 45 14.60 1.13 -8.70
N GLY A 46 15.34 1.97 -7.98
CA GLY A 46 15.52 3.39 -8.30
C GLY A 46 14.63 4.34 -7.49
N TYR A 47 13.58 3.83 -6.84
CA TYR A 47 12.73 4.63 -5.96
C TYR A 47 13.04 4.36 -4.49
N LYS A 48 13.49 5.41 -3.79
CA LYS A 48 13.85 5.32 -2.36
C LYS A 48 12.67 5.73 -1.49
N ILE A 49 12.10 4.78 -0.76
CA ILE A 49 11.15 5.08 0.32
C ILE A 49 11.94 5.69 1.49
N PRO A 50 11.61 6.92 1.93
CA PRO A 50 12.40 7.63 2.93
C PRO A 50 12.24 7.04 4.34
N GLY A 51 13.03 7.54 5.28
CA GLY A 51 12.88 7.23 6.71
C GLY A 51 11.50 7.65 7.25
N ILE A 52 11.06 7.08 8.37
CA ILE A 52 9.68 7.25 8.86
C ILE A 52 9.27 8.71 9.07
N GLN A 53 10.18 9.55 9.59
CA GLN A 53 9.93 10.97 9.86
C GLN A 53 9.66 11.77 8.57
N THR A 54 10.43 11.49 7.53
CA THR A 54 10.26 12.12 6.21
C THR A 54 9.10 11.49 5.44
N PHE A 55 8.88 10.19 5.60
CA PHE A 55 7.79 9.44 4.96
C PHE A 55 6.43 10.04 5.34
N SER A 56 6.17 10.25 6.63
CA SER A 56 4.91 10.84 7.09
C SER A 56 4.66 12.24 6.53
N LYS A 57 5.72 13.01 6.20
CA LYS A 57 5.61 14.35 5.61
C LYS A 57 5.38 14.34 4.09
N ARG A 58 5.62 13.20 3.43
CA ARG A 58 5.44 13.04 1.97
C ARG A 58 4.10 12.41 1.59
N ILE A 59 3.30 12.06 2.59
CA ILE A 59 1.94 11.60 2.39
C ILE A 59 1.06 12.84 2.39
N ASP A 60 0.56 13.19 1.22
CA ASP A 60 -0.33 14.34 1.03
C ASP A 60 -1.77 13.86 0.93
N ALA A 61 -2.72 14.67 1.38
CA ALA A 61 -4.13 14.45 1.07
C ALA A 61 -4.45 15.00 -0.33
N TYR A 62 -5.14 14.21 -1.14
CA TYR A 62 -5.59 14.57 -2.48
C TYR A 62 -6.93 13.88 -2.77
N ASN A 63 -7.95 14.63 -3.19
CA ASN A 63 -9.29 14.10 -3.54
C ASN A 63 -9.84 13.06 -2.53
N GLY A 64 -9.77 13.38 -1.24
CA GLY A 64 -10.33 12.53 -0.17
C GLY A 64 -9.52 11.28 0.20
N HIS A 65 -8.37 11.04 -0.42
CA HIS A 65 -7.45 9.97 -0.07
C HIS A 65 -6.03 10.50 0.13
N LEU A 66 -5.12 9.63 0.58
CA LEU A 66 -3.71 9.95 0.77
C LEU A 66 -2.91 9.49 -0.45
N ILE A 67 -1.93 10.29 -0.87
CA ILE A 67 -1.04 9.94 -1.98
C ILE A 67 0.41 10.04 -1.54
N LEU A 68 1.23 9.10 -1.99
CA LEU A 68 2.68 9.22 -1.92
C LEU A 68 3.19 9.78 -3.25
N LYS A 69 3.77 10.98 -3.22
CA LYS A 69 4.33 11.60 -4.42
C LYS A 69 5.74 11.11 -4.73
N ASN A 70 6.02 11.06 -6.02
CA ASN A 70 7.37 10.90 -6.54
C ASN A 70 8.22 12.11 -6.17
N PRO A 71 9.36 11.94 -5.49
CA PRO A 71 10.20 13.06 -5.08
C PRO A 71 10.77 13.86 -6.25
N PHE A 72 10.87 13.27 -7.45
CA PHE A 72 11.47 13.92 -8.61
C PHE A 72 10.44 14.51 -9.58
N PHE A 73 9.33 13.81 -9.80
CA PHE A 73 8.40 14.14 -10.90
C PHE A 73 7.05 14.73 -10.45
N LYS A 74 6.84 14.96 -9.14
CA LYS A 74 5.55 15.39 -8.56
C LYS A 74 4.34 14.53 -8.97
N THR A 75 4.57 13.37 -9.55
CA THR A 75 3.55 12.38 -9.94
C THR A 75 3.16 11.52 -8.75
N THR A 76 1.93 11.02 -8.75
CA THR A 76 1.48 10.03 -7.75
C THR A 76 2.21 8.72 -7.98
N MET A 77 2.89 8.20 -6.96
CA MET A 77 3.48 6.86 -6.99
C MET A 77 2.50 5.80 -6.47
N TYR A 78 1.82 6.13 -5.38
CA TYR A 78 0.90 5.21 -4.71
C TYR A 78 -0.31 5.96 -4.15
N GLU A 79 -1.46 5.31 -4.26
CA GLU A 79 -2.69 5.70 -3.59
C GLU A 79 -2.79 4.94 -2.26
N ILE A 80 -3.07 5.69 -1.20
CA ILE A 80 -3.16 5.21 0.17
C ILE A 80 -4.51 5.66 0.73
N PHE A 81 -5.27 4.73 1.28
CA PHE A 81 -6.54 5.03 1.92
C PHE A 81 -6.37 4.92 3.43
N GLU A 82 -6.68 6.00 4.14
CA GLU A 82 -6.78 5.96 5.59
C GLU A 82 -8.13 5.36 5.99
N ILE A 83 -8.10 4.34 6.84
CA ILE A 83 -9.30 3.65 7.31
C ILE A 83 -9.56 3.99 8.77
N LYS A 84 -10.83 4.22 9.10
CA LYS A 84 -11.26 4.39 10.47
C LYS A 84 -11.00 3.11 11.28
N SER A 85 -10.73 3.28 12.58
CA SER A 85 -10.28 2.17 13.43
C SER A 85 -11.32 1.07 13.61
N ASP A 86 -12.60 1.40 13.45
CA ASP A 86 -13.79 0.55 13.56
C ASP A 86 -14.06 -0.29 12.30
N VAL A 87 -13.41 0.00 11.17
CA VAL A 87 -13.56 -0.82 9.96
C VAL A 87 -12.88 -2.18 10.14
N ASN A 88 -13.66 -3.25 10.01
CA ASN A 88 -13.18 -4.63 10.11
C ASN A 88 -12.63 -5.10 8.75
N ILE A 89 -11.30 -5.13 8.63
CA ILE A 89 -10.62 -5.59 7.41
C ILE A 89 -10.33 -7.09 7.51
N LYS A 90 -10.91 -7.87 6.60
CA LYS A 90 -10.55 -9.28 6.42
C LYS A 90 -9.29 -9.39 5.55
N ILE A 91 -8.22 -9.93 6.13
CA ILE A 91 -6.99 -10.23 5.39
C ILE A 91 -7.21 -11.53 4.62
N LYS A 92 -7.16 -11.45 3.29
CA LYS A 92 -7.32 -12.61 2.40
C LYS A 92 -6.11 -13.52 2.46
N ASN A 93 -4.92 -12.93 2.36
CA ASN A 93 -3.67 -13.69 2.34
C ASN A 93 -2.53 -12.92 3.03
N ARG A 94 -1.57 -13.65 3.56
CA ARG A 94 -0.33 -13.12 4.13
C ARG A 94 0.84 -13.70 3.37
N LEU A 95 1.71 -12.84 2.86
CA LEU A 95 2.85 -13.22 2.04
C LEU A 95 4.13 -12.73 2.70
N ASP A 96 4.96 -13.65 3.17
CA ASP A 96 6.33 -13.32 3.58
C ASP A 96 7.18 -13.08 2.34
N TYR A 97 7.34 -11.82 1.98
CA TYR A 97 7.99 -11.41 0.75
C TYR A 97 9.32 -10.76 1.04
N THR A 98 10.36 -11.23 0.35
CA THR A 98 11.67 -10.59 0.31
C THR A 98 11.94 -10.11 -1.09
N ASN A 99 12.10 -8.79 -1.26
CA ASN A 99 12.39 -8.24 -2.57
C ASN A 99 13.87 -8.45 -2.97
N SER A 100 14.20 -8.15 -4.22
CA SER A 100 15.57 -8.27 -4.77
C SER A 100 16.63 -7.41 -4.06
N PHE A 101 16.23 -6.54 -3.14
CA PHE A 101 17.13 -5.69 -2.34
C PHE A 101 17.33 -6.19 -0.90
N GLY A 102 16.78 -7.38 -0.58
CA GLY A 102 16.89 -7.98 0.75
C GLY A 102 15.94 -7.36 1.78
N TYR A 103 14.91 -6.62 1.36
CA TYR A 103 13.86 -6.17 2.28
C TYR A 103 12.77 -7.22 2.41
N SER A 104 12.65 -7.76 3.62
CA SER A 104 11.64 -8.74 3.98
C SER A 104 10.50 -8.11 4.77
N HIS A 105 9.25 -8.43 4.41
CA HIS A 105 8.07 -8.05 5.18
C HIS A 105 6.89 -8.99 4.91
N ASN A 106 6.06 -9.19 5.94
CA ASN A 106 4.79 -9.91 5.82
C ASN A 106 3.73 -8.98 5.21
N LEU A 107 3.52 -9.10 3.90
CA LEU A 107 2.52 -8.36 3.14
C LEU A 107 1.12 -8.92 3.44
N LYS A 108 0.16 -8.07 3.78
CA LYS A 108 -1.21 -8.47 4.15
C LYS A 108 -2.14 -8.07 3.02
N LEU A 109 -2.50 -9.01 2.15
CA LEU A 109 -3.37 -8.77 1.01
C LEU A 109 -4.84 -8.74 1.45
N ILE A 110 -5.57 -7.78 0.90
CA ILE A 110 -7.02 -7.67 1.03
C ILE A 110 -7.63 -8.00 -0.33
N ASP A 111 -8.77 -8.67 -0.28
CA ASP A 111 -9.59 -8.94 -1.47
C ASP A 111 -10.12 -7.64 -2.09
N SER A 112 -10.00 -7.53 -3.41
CA SER A 112 -10.42 -6.34 -4.15
C SER A 112 -11.93 -6.05 -4.06
N GLU A 113 -12.80 -7.08 -3.95
CA GLU A 113 -14.23 -6.88 -3.76
C GLU A 113 -14.54 -6.25 -2.39
N SER A 114 -13.85 -6.72 -1.35
CA SER A 114 -13.96 -6.15 0.00
C SER A 114 -13.60 -4.66 0.04
N ILE A 115 -12.66 -4.25 -0.81
CA ILE A 115 -12.23 -2.85 -0.95
C ILE A 115 -13.28 -1.99 -1.66
N LYS A 116 -13.93 -2.51 -2.71
CA LYS A 116 -15.03 -1.83 -3.42
C LYS A 116 -16.16 -1.45 -2.46
N HIS A 117 -16.52 -2.34 -1.54
CA HIS A 117 -17.52 -2.07 -0.51
C HIS A 117 -17.10 -1.00 0.53
N ILE A 118 -15.80 -0.84 0.80
CA ILE A 118 -15.32 0.12 1.80
C ILE A 118 -15.23 1.54 1.23
N PHE A 119 -14.83 1.66 -0.04
CA PHE A 119 -14.49 2.96 -0.63
C PHE A 119 -15.41 3.40 -1.76
N ASN A 120 -16.45 2.62 -2.11
CA ASN A 120 -17.35 2.90 -3.23
C ASN A 120 -16.58 3.33 -4.49
N PHE A 121 -15.56 2.58 -4.88
CA PHE A 121 -14.90 2.81 -6.17
C PHE A 121 -15.95 2.61 -7.27
N SER A 122 -16.37 3.72 -7.87
CA SER A 122 -17.38 3.79 -8.94
C SER A 122 -16.72 3.64 -10.29
#